data_AF-A0A3L6T697-F1
#
_entry.id   AF-A0A3L6T697-F1
#
_cell.length_a   1.000
_cell.length_b   1.000
_cell.length_c   1.000
_cell.angle_alpha   90.00
_cell.angle_beta   90.00
_cell.angle_gamma   90.00
#
_symmetry.space_group_name_H-M   'P 1'
#
loop_
_entity.id
_entity.type
_entity.pdbx_description
1 polymer ?
#
loop_
_entity_poly.entity_id
_entity_poly.type
_entity_poly.pdbx_seq_one_letter_code
_entity_poly.pdbx_strand_id
1 'polypeptide(L)'
;MTLGLPFTTHHGGQILFGPADGYMYFAMGDGGSVGDPWNFAQNKKSILGKIIRIDVNTMPSGNTTAGWGNYGIPKDNPSSADPSFAPEVFALGFKNPWRCSFDSGKPSYMYCADVGQAVYEEVDLIMKGGNYGWRVFEGTQPYTPLSTPGGNTSAASIDAIGPIMGYAHNSVNSNVGSASITGGYVYRSTVDPCLNGRYLYADLYAKSMWAGTESPEGSGLYNVTGLTFSCSRSSPIPCDVAAGSALPSLGYIFSFGEDNAKDVYLLTSKGVYRVVDPAECSYACPIKNSAPGASPPAGASPSSAVRARALALGKLLAGALLALLSLMNV
;
A
#
# COMPACT_ATOMS: atom_id res chain seq x y z
N MET A 1 -7.75 27.67 0.17
CA MET A 1 -6.29 27.57 0.26
C MET A 1 -5.72 27.88 -1.12
N THR A 2 -4.79 28.82 -1.27
CA THR A 2 -4.15 29.18 -2.56
C THR A 2 -2.65 28.98 -2.40
N LEU A 3 -2.03 28.17 -3.26
CA LEU A 3 -0.63 27.76 -3.11
C LEU A 3 0.20 28.13 -4.33
N GLY A 4 1.41 28.63 -4.11
CA GLY A 4 2.40 28.82 -5.17
C GLY A 4 3.12 27.52 -5.47
N LEU A 5 3.05 27.05 -6.72
CA LEU A 5 3.76 25.86 -7.18
C LEU A 5 4.97 26.29 -8.03
N PRO A 6 6.21 25.92 -7.64
CA PRO A 6 7.42 26.40 -8.29
C PRO A 6 7.68 25.72 -9.64
N PHE A 7 7.15 24.52 -9.86
CA PHE A 7 7.28 23.79 -11.12
C PHE A 7 5.94 23.16 -11.56
N THR A 8 5.93 22.54 -12.74
CA THR A 8 4.74 21.95 -13.39
C THR A 8 4.48 20.49 -13.01
N THR A 9 5.26 19.91 -12.09
CA THR A 9 5.18 18.51 -11.67
C THR A 9 5.17 18.38 -10.15
N HIS A 10 4.85 17.17 -9.65
CA HIS A 10 4.83 16.80 -8.23
C HIS A 10 3.87 17.65 -7.39
N HIS A 11 2.62 17.76 -7.82
CA HIS A 11 1.62 18.54 -7.10
C HIS A 11 0.83 17.72 -6.07
N GLY A 12 0.86 16.39 -6.16
CA GLY A 12 -0.06 15.54 -5.39
C GLY A 12 -1.50 16.02 -5.55
N GLY A 13 -2.12 16.42 -4.44
CA GLY A 13 -3.38 17.16 -4.45
C GLY A 13 -4.57 16.39 -3.89
N GLN A 14 -4.34 15.21 -3.32
CA GLN A 14 -5.44 14.45 -2.73
C GLN A 14 -5.96 15.13 -1.47
N ILE A 15 -7.28 15.25 -1.38
CA ILE A 15 -8.02 15.64 -0.18
C ILE A 15 -8.68 14.42 0.42
N LEU A 16 -8.62 14.29 1.74
CA LEU A 16 -9.33 13.27 2.51
C LEU A 16 -9.64 13.79 3.91
N PHE A 17 -10.62 13.20 4.58
CA PHE A 17 -10.98 13.57 5.96
C PHE A 17 -10.57 12.46 6.90
N GLY A 18 -9.92 12.82 8.01
CA GLY A 18 -9.54 11.89 9.05
C GLY A 18 -10.79 11.33 9.72
N PRO A 19 -11.04 10.01 9.69
CA PRO A 19 -12.26 9.45 10.27
C PRO A 19 -12.23 9.48 11.80
N ALA A 20 -11.04 9.55 12.42
CA ALA A 20 -10.88 9.64 13.87
C ALA A 20 -11.04 11.07 14.41
N ASP A 21 -10.62 12.09 13.65
CA ASP A 21 -10.51 13.47 14.13
C ASP A 21 -11.37 14.48 13.35
N GLY A 22 -11.92 14.10 12.21
CA GLY A 22 -12.79 14.93 11.37
C GLY A 22 -12.08 16.06 10.63
N TYR A 23 -10.75 16.15 10.70
CA TYR A 23 -9.99 17.21 10.05
C TYR A 23 -9.75 16.90 8.57
N MET A 24 -9.55 17.95 7.78
CA MET A 24 -9.20 17.81 6.37
C MET A 24 -7.70 17.62 6.24
N TYR A 25 -7.31 16.53 5.60
CA TYR A 25 -5.96 16.23 5.18
C TYR A 25 -5.79 16.55 3.70
N PHE A 26 -4.64 17.10 3.35
CA PHE A 26 -4.29 17.45 1.99
C PHE A 26 -2.84 17.08 1.70
N ALA A 27 -2.62 16.24 0.69
CA ALA A 27 -1.30 15.77 0.30
C ALA A 27 -0.69 16.68 -0.77
N MET A 28 0.54 17.13 -0.57
CA MET A 28 1.25 18.02 -1.48
C MET A 28 2.67 17.50 -1.73
N GLY A 29 3.04 17.37 -3.00
CA GLY A 29 4.41 17.03 -3.40
C GLY A 29 5.39 18.19 -3.19
N ASP A 30 6.67 17.92 -3.40
CA ASP A 30 7.78 18.86 -3.24
C ASP A 30 7.73 20.06 -4.19
N GLY A 31 6.76 20.07 -5.11
CA GLY A 31 6.54 21.12 -6.08
C GLY A 31 7.32 20.95 -7.36
N GLY A 32 8.11 19.87 -7.51
CA GLY A 32 8.66 19.39 -8.78
C GLY A 32 10.18 19.47 -8.92
N SER A 33 10.62 19.14 -10.14
CA SER A 33 12.03 19.02 -10.56
C SER A 33 12.76 17.81 -9.94
N VAL A 34 13.85 17.40 -10.60
CA VAL A 34 14.69 16.29 -10.15
C VAL A 34 15.31 16.64 -8.81
N GLY A 35 15.07 15.79 -7.82
CA GLY A 35 15.74 15.83 -6.54
C GLY A 35 15.39 17.01 -5.66
N ASP A 36 14.21 17.62 -5.74
CA ASP A 36 13.78 18.76 -4.89
C ASP A 36 14.87 19.85 -4.72
N PRO A 37 15.23 20.59 -5.78
CA PRO A 37 16.39 21.50 -5.78
C PRO A 37 16.33 22.57 -4.68
N TRP A 38 15.13 22.93 -4.23
CA TRP A 38 14.89 23.96 -3.23
C TRP A 38 14.69 23.40 -1.82
N ASN A 39 14.87 22.09 -1.62
CA ASN A 39 14.81 21.42 -0.33
C ASN A 39 13.46 21.64 0.38
N PHE A 40 12.38 21.77 -0.39
CA PHE A 40 11.05 22.05 0.14
C PHE A 40 10.53 20.92 1.01
N ALA A 41 10.78 19.66 0.64
CA ALA A 41 10.31 18.49 1.38
C ALA A 41 10.84 18.46 2.81
N GLN A 42 12.08 18.91 3.03
CA GLN A 42 12.71 18.99 4.35
C GLN A 42 12.52 20.34 5.06
N ASN A 43 12.14 21.39 4.34
CA ASN A 43 11.83 22.67 4.95
C ASN A 43 10.50 22.61 5.72
N LYS A 44 10.59 22.59 7.06
CA LYS A 44 9.44 22.56 7.99
C LYS A 44 8.51 23.78 7.87
N LYS A 45 8.99 24.91 7.35
CA LYS A 45 8.19 26.13 7.11
C LYS A 45 7.51 26.15 5.74
N SER A 46 7.87 25.22 4.86
CA SER A 46 7.17 25.00 3.59
C SER A 46 5.95 24.12 3.78
N ILE A 47 4.99 24.28 2.89
CA ILE A 47 3.80 23.42 2.73
C ILE A 47 3.96 22.43 1.55
N LEU A 48 5.06 22.50 0.82
CA LEU A 48 5.41 21.57 -0.27
C LEU A 48 6.18 20.37 0.28
N GLY A 49 5.89 19.18 -0.25
CA GLY A 49 6.44 17.89 0.19
C GLY A 49 5.94 17.51 1.58
N LYS A 50 4.62 17.70 1.81
CA LYS A 50 3.95 17.61 3.11
C LYS A 50 2.62 16.87 3.00
N ILE A 51 2.24 16.24 4.11
CA ILE A 51 0.82 16.05 4.45
C ILE A 51 0.41 17.23 5.33
N ILE A 52 -0.64 17.91 4.90
CA ILE A 52 -1.23 19.07 5.57
C ILE A 52 -2.50 18.63 6.28
N ARG A 53 -2.78 19.17 7.48
CA ARG A 53 -4.00 18.90 8.27
C ARG A 53 -4.57 20.21 8.81
N ILE A 54 -5.81 20.52 8.41
CA ILE A 54 -6.49 21.78 8.75
C ILE A 54 -7.91 21.54 9.28
N ASP A 55 -8.43 22.53 10.00
CA ASP A 55 -9.81 22.59 10.48
C ASP A 55 -10.67 23.44 9.54
N VAL A 56 -11.54 22.80 8.78
CA VAL A 56 -12.47 23.48 7.86
C VAL A 56 -13.77 23.94 8.53
N ASN A 57 -14.01 23.51 9.77
CA ASN A 57 -15.22 23.84 10.52
C ASN A 57 -15.04 25.09 11.39
N THR A 58 -13.80 25.38 11.79
CA THR A 58 -13.47 26.59 12.54
C THR A 58 -12.91 27.64 11.58
N MET A 59 -13.63 28.76 11.41
CA MET A 59 -13.17 29.90 10.63
C MET A 59 -12.76 31.03 11.57
N PRO A 60 -11.47 31.35 11.70
CA PRO A 60 -11.02 32.44 12.55
C PRO A 60 -11.57 33.79 12.06
N SER A 61 -11.90 34.69 12.99
CA SER A 61 -12.21 36.08 12.65
C SER A 61 -10.91 36.80 12.27
N GLY A 62 -10.69 37.03 10.97
CA GLY A 62 -9.49 37.68 10.42
C GLY A 62 -8.57 36.71 9.67
N ASN A 63 -7.50 37.22 9.05
CA ASN A 63 -6.50 36.39 8.37
C ASN A 63 -5.47 35.88 9.39
N THR A 64 -5.75 34.74 10.04
CA THR A 64 -4.88 34.17 11.09
C THR A 64 -4.00 33.02 10.60
N THR A 65 -4.13 32.61 9.34
CA THR A 65 -3.22 31.65 8.70
C THR A 65 -2.12 32.42 7.98
N ALA A 66 -1.06 31.76 7.53
CA ALA A 66 0.06 32.41 6.82
C ALA A 66 -0.31 32.99 5.44
N GLY A 67 -1.58 33.37 5.23
CA GLY A 67 -2.09 34.00 4.01
C GLY A 67 -2.60 33.01 2.96
N TRP A 68 -2.64 31.71 3.27
CA TRP A 68 -3.03 30.70 2.28
C TRP A 68 -4.54 30.53 2.18
N GLY A 69 -5.34 30.87 3.18
CA GLY A 69 -6.79 30.82 3.11
C GLY A 69 -7.49 30.91 4.46
N ASN A 70 -8.82 30.87 4.45
CA ASN A 70 -9.61 30.89 5.69
C ASN A 70 -9.91 29.44 6.13
N TYR A 71 -9.28 29.03 7.23
CA TYR A 71 -9.43 27.75 7.91
C TYR A 71 -8.78 27.85 9.29
N GLY A 72 -9.17 26.96 10.21
CA GLY A 72 -8.57 26.80 11.52
C GLY A 72 -7.37 25.86 11.49
N ILE A 73 -6.54 25.94 12.54
CA ILE A 73 -5.42 25.03 12.76
C ILE A 73 -5.79 24.07 13.91
N PRO A 74 -5.76 22.75 13.70
CA PRO A 74 -5.92 21.78 14.78
C PRO A 74 -4.91 22.05 15.89
N LYS A 75 -5.38 22.15 17.14
CA LYS A 75 -4.55 22.53 18.30
C LYS A 75 -3.43 21.54 18.59
N ASP A 76 -3.60 20.30 18.16
CA ASP A 76 -2.66 19.21 18.38
C ASP A 76 -1.75 18.95 17.16
N ASN A 77 -1.75 19.81 16.14
CA ASN A 77 -0.78 19.74 15.05
C ASN A 77 0.66 19.82 15.57
N PRO A 78 1.66 19.29 14.84
CA PRO A 78 3.08 19.30 15.24
C PRO A 78 3.61 20.65 15.73
N SER A 79 3.14 21.75 15.14
CA SER A 79 3.56 23.12 15.52
C SER A 79 3.27 23.49 16.97
N SER A 80 2.33 22.79 17.63
CA SER A 80 2.03 22.98 19.06
C SER A 80 3.18 22.52 19.98
N ALA A 81 3.96 21.54 19.54
CA ALA A 81 5.11 21.01 20.27
C ALA A 81 6.45 21.50 19.69
N ASP A 82 6.53 21.67 18.37
CA ASP A 82 7.71 22.18 17.66
C ASP A 82 7.32 23.40 16.79
N PRO A 83 7.49 24.64 17.29
CA PRO A 83 7.17 25.86 16.56
C PRO A 83 7.97 26.07 15.27
N SER A 84 8.96 25.22 14.95
CA SER A 84 9.65 25.26 13.65
C SER A 84 8.80 24.73 12.50
N PHE A 85 7.75 23.95 12.77
CA PHE A 85 6.76 23.57 11.77
C PHE A 85 5.90 24.76 11.33
N ALA A 86 5.51 24.79 10.06
CA ALA A 86 4.37 25.58 9.64
C ALA A 86 3.09 25.03 10.32
N PRO A 87 2.15 25.89 10.74
CA PRO A 87 0.98 25.46 11.53
C PRO A 87 0.14 24.35 10.88
N GLU A 88 0.09 24.33 9.55
CA GLU A 88 -0.72 23.38 8.77
C GLU A 88 -0.04 22.02 8.60
N VAL A 89 1.28 21.92 8.78
CA VAL A 89 2.04 20.71 8.45
C VAL A 89 1.78 19.61 9.49
N PHE A 90 1.25 18.48 9.02
CA PHE A 90 1.08 17.27 9.83
C PHE A 90 2.27 16.32 9.72
N ALA A 91 2.82 16.14 8.53
CA ALA A 91 4.01 15.34 8.26
C ALA A 91 4.80 15.93 7.08
N LEU A 92 6.08 15.59 6.97
CA LEU A 92 6.99 16.11 5.94
C LEU A 92 7.86 15.04 5.29
N GLY A 93 8.62 15.43 4.26
CA GLY A 93 9.60 14.56 3.63
C GLY A 93 9.01 13.70 2.52
N PHE A 94 8.04 14.23 1.76
CA PHE A 94 7.43 13.55 0.62
C PHE A 94 7.89 14.14 -0.70
N LYS A 95 7.98 13.31 -1.73
CA LYS A 95 8.30 13.73 -3.09
C LYS A 95 7.04 14.10 -3.87
N ASN A 96 6.14 13.16 -4.07
CA ASN A 96 4.88 13.31 -4.78
C ASN A 96 3.85 12.29 -4.27
N PRO A 97 3.28 12.52 -3.07
CA PRO A 97 2.28 11.63 -2.49
C PRO A 97 1.04 11.62 -3.39
N TRP A 98 0.65 10.43 -3.86
CA TRP A 98 -0.35 10.27 -4.91
C TRP A 98 -1.70 9.84 -4.36
N ARG A 99 -1.82 8.58 -3.89
CA ARG A 99 -3.02 8.06 -3.25
C ARG A 99 -2.72 7.66 -1.81
N CYS A 100 -3.35 8.36 -0.90
CA CYS A 100 -3.52 8.04 0.50
C CYS A 100 -4.94 7.56 0.81
N SER A 101 -5.07 6.74 1.85
CA SER A 101 -6.36 6.36 2.43
C SER A 101 -6.22 6.02 3.91
N PHE A 102 -7.28 6.31 4.67
CA PHE A 102 -7.41 5.83 6.03
C PHE A 102 -7.95 4.40 6.03
N ASP A 103 -7.43 3.57 6.93
CA ASP A 103 -8.01 2.27 7.21
C ASP A 103 -9.31 2.45 8.00
N SER A 104 -10.45 2.02 7.46
CA SER A 104 -11.72 2.06 8.20
C SER A 104 -11.76 1.10 9.40
N GLY A 105 -10.91 0.06 9.41
CA GLY A 105 -10.72 -0.81 10.57
C GLY A 105 -9.75 -0.26 11.62
N LYS A 106 -8.89 0.69 11.24
CA LYS A 106 -7.93 1.40 12.12
C LYS A 106 -7.96 2.89 11.78
N PRO A 107 -8.98 3.66 12.22
CA PRO A 107 -9.26 5.02 11.74
C PRO A 107 -8.13 6.06 11.85
N SER A 108 -7.10 5.82 12.66
CA SER A 108 -5.93 6.68 12.76
C SER A 108 -4.79 6.31 11.79
N TYR A 109 -4.90 5.19 11.08
CA TYR A 109 -3.85 4.67 10.19
C TYR A 109 -4.10 5.22 8.79
N MET A 110 -3.28 6.18 8.39
CA MET A 110 -3.28 6.70 7.03
C MET A 110 -2.12 6.08 6.25
N TYR A 111 -2.44 5.28 5.24
CA TYR A 111 -1.46 4.79 4.28
C TYR A 111 -1.36 5.81 3.16
N CYS A 112 -0.16 6.10 2.67
CA CYS A 112 0.02 6.93 1.49
C CYS A 112 1.10 6.39 0.58
N ALA A 113 0.81 6.30 -0.71
CA ALA A 113 1.84 6.02 -1.71
C ALA A 113 2.56 7.31 -2.11
N ASP A 114 3.87 7.25 -2.22
CA ASP A 114 4.73 8.34 -2.65
C ASP A 114 5.58 7.93 -3.86
N VAL A 115 5.57 8.76 -4.90
CA VAL A 115 6.23 8.47 -6.17
C VAL A 115 7.71 8.82 -6.11
N GLY A 116 8.55 7.80 -6.31
CA GLY A 116 10.00 7.85 -6.30
C GLY A 116 10.65 8.72 -7.37
N GLN A 117 11.97 8.91 -7.27
CA GLN A 117 12.74 9.74 -8.21
C GLN A 117 13.29 8.94 -9.38
N ALA A 118 13.87 7.78 -9.14
CA ALA A 118 14.63 7.01 -10.11
C ALA A 118 14.62 5.49 -9.86
N VAL A 119 14.58 5.04 -8.61
CA VAL A 119 14.88 3.64 -8.27
C VAL A 119 13.85 2.94 -7.41
N TYR A 120 13.04 3.66 -6.63
CA TYR A 120 12.16 3.02 -5.64
C TYR A 120 10.85 3.77 -5.45
N GLU A 121 9.74 3.01 -5.41
CA GLU A 121 8.41 3.52 -5.10
C GLU A 121 7.97 3.11 -3.70
N GLU A 122 7.21 3.96 -3.02
CA GLU A 122 7.02 3.86 -1.57
C GLU A 122 5.54 3.85 -1.16
N VAL A 123 5.25 3.12 -0.08
CA VAL A 123 4.03 3.27 0.70
C VAL A 123 4.41 3.49 2.16
N ASP A 124 3.89 4.57 2.72
CA ASP A 124 4.17 5.04 4.07
C ASP A 124 2.94 4.92 4.97
N LEU A 125 3.17 4.64 6.25
CA LEU A 125 2.18 4.83 7.30
C LEU A 125 2.39 6.22 7.93
N ILE A 126 1.46 7.14 7.68
CA ILE A 126 1.63 8.55 8.02
C ILE A 126 1.38 8.79 9.50
N MET A 127 2.38 9.38 10.17
CA MET A 127 2.37 9.70 11.59
C MET A 127 2.55 11.20 11.82
N LYS A 128 1.94 11.70 12.88
CA LYS A 128 2.04 13.12 13.26
C LYS A 128 3.49 13.50 13.53
N GLY A 129 3.96 14.54 12.83
CA GLY A 129 5.33 15.05 12.92
C GLY A 129 6.37 14.19 12.20
N GLY A 130 5.95 13.09 11.54
CA GLY A 130 6.85 12.17 10.85
C GLY A 130 7.57 12.83 9.68
N ASN A 131 8.84 12.46 9.50
CA ASN A 131 9.66 12.85 8.36
C ASN A 131 9.94 11.60 7.50
N TYR A 132 9.45 11.59 6.26
CA TYR A 132 9.54 10.46 5.33
C TYR A 132 10.79 10.51 4.44
N GLY A 133 11.76 11.33 4.82
CA GLY A 133 13.13 11.23 4.33
C GLY A 133 13.41 11.94 3.01
N TRP A 134 12.45 12.05 2.08
CA TRP A 134 12.70 12.77 0.82
C TRP A 134 13.08 14.24 1.10
N ARG A 135 14.14 14.80 0.53
CA ARG A 135 15.04 14.32 -0.55
C ARG A 135 16.32 13.63 -0.11
N VAL A 136 16.49 13.36 1.18
CA VAL A 136 17.71 12.77 1.74
C VAL A 136 17.76 11.26 1.48
N PHE A 137 16.60 10.62 1.38
CA PHE A 137 16.44 9.22 1.05
C PHE A 137 15.46 9.04 -0.11
N GLU A 138 15.68 8.00 -0.91
CA GLU A 138 14.72 7.42 -1.84
C GLU A 138 14.56 5.94 -1.46
N GLY A 139 13.38 5.57 -0.99
CA GLY A 139 13.15 4.38 -0.17
C GLY A 139 14.02 4.42 1.07
N THR A 140 14.79 3.36 1.28
CA THR A 140 15.78 3.29 2.37
C THR A 140 17.18 3.71 1.92
N GLN A 141 17.36 4.17 0.67
CA GLN A 141 18.68 4.44 0.10
C GLN A 141 18.99 5.93 0.18
N PRO A 142 20.21 6.32 0.58
CA PRO A 142 20.61 7.72 0.53
C PRO A 142 20.49 8.27 -0.89
N TYR A 143 19.87 9.44 -1.02
CA TYR A 143 19.77 10.17 -2.27
C TYR A 143 20.67 11.42 -2.20
N THR A 144 21.46 11.64 -3.25
CA THR A 144 22.29 12.85 -3.38
C THR A 144 21.81 13.64 -4.58
N PRO A 145 21.26 14.85 -4.36
CA PRO A 145 20.81 15.67 -5.46
C PRO A 145 21.97 16.26 -6.27
N LEU A 146 21.74 16.46 -7.57
CA LEU A 146 22.71 17.08 -8.47
C LEU A 146 22.90 18.58 -8.21
N SER A 147 21.91 19.25 -7.63
CA SER A 147 21.91 20.70 -7.37
C SER A 147 21.08 21.04 -6.13
N THR A 148 21.59 21.96 -5.31
CA THR A 148 21.02 22.31 -3.99
C THR A 148 20.89 23.84 -3.76
N PRO A 149 20.30 24.61 -4.69
CA PRO A 149 20.15 26.06 -4.53
C PRO A 149 19.32 26.47 -3.29
N GLY A 150 18.39 25.63 -2.84
CA GLY A 150 17.65 25.85 -1.57
C GLY A 150 18.36 25.34 -0.32
N GLY A 151 19.64 24.98 -0.44
CA GLY A 151 20.43 24.36 0.63
C GLY A 151 20.32 22.84 0.64
N ASN A 152 21.06 22.24 1.57
CA ASN A 152 21.14 20.79 1.74
C ASN A 152 20.71 20.39 3.14
N THR A 153 20.13 19.20 3.26
CA THR A 153 19.77 18.57 4.54
C THR A 153 20.70 17.38 4.77
N SER A 154 21.35 17.33 5.92
CA SER A 154 22.22 16.21 6.27
C SER A 154 21.40 15.01 6.74
N ALA A 155 21.76 13.79 6.33
CA ALA A 155 21.15 12.56 6.83
C ALA A 155 21.24 12.45 8.36
N ALA A 156 22.32 12.93 8.97
CA ALA A 156 22.47 12.93 10.43
C ALA A 156 21.58 13.97 11.14
N SER A 157 20.94 14.88 10.40
CA SER A 157 20.10 15.95 10.97
C SER A 157 18.60 15.62 10.97
N ILE A 158 18.22 14.46 10.44
CA ILE A 158 16.82 14.03 10.36
C ILE A 158 16.63 12.65 10.98
N ASP A 159 15.45 12.44 11.55
CA ASP A 159 14.98 11.12 11.97
C ASP A 159 13.97 10.64 10.91
N ALA A 160 14.47 9.92 9.90
CA ALA A 160 13.68 9.50 8.76
C ALA A 160 12.92 8.20 9.08
N ILE A 161 11.62 8.22 8.83
CA ILE A 161 10.76 7.05 8.86
C ILE A 161 10.81 6.43 7.46
N GLY A 162 11.28 5.19 7.37
CA GLY A 162 11.31 4.47 6.11
C GLY A 162 9.93 3.93 5.69
N PRO A 163 9.78 3.59 4.41
CA PRO A 163 8.53 3.06 3.88
C PRO A 163 8.22 1.69 4.49
N ILE A 164 6.93 1.43 4.71
CA ILE A 164 6.46 0.15 5.24
C ILE A 164 6.27 -0.89 4.12
N MET A 165 6.03 -0.44 2.90
CA MET A 165 5.93 -1.27 1.70
C MET A 165 6.46 -0.49 0.50
N GLY A 166 6.73 -1.16 -0.61
CA GLY A 166 7.24 -0.50 -1.81
C GLY A 166 7.78 -1.50 -2.81
N TYR A 167 8.39 -1.00 -3.87
CA TYR A 167 9.05 -1.82 -4.86
C TYR A 167 10.14 -1.05 -5.62
N ALA A 168 11.19 -1.76 -6.00
CA ALA A 168 12.24 -1.21 -6.85
C ALA A 168 11.75 -1.11 -8.30
N HIS A 169 12.17 -0.07 -9.03
CA HIS A 169 11.72 0.16 -10.40
C HIS A 169 12.04 -1.02 -11.33
N ASN A 170 13.22 -1.62 -11.17
CA ASN A 170 13.66 -2.76 -11.96
C ASN A 170 12.86 -4.05 -11.69
N SER A 171 12.12 -4.13 -10.57
CA SER A 171 11.29 -5.29 -10.22
C SER A 171 9.98 -5.35 -11.04
N VAL A 172 9.51 -4.20 -11.54
CA VAL A 172 8.34 -4.12 -12.43
C VAL A 172 8.73 -4.51 -13.85
N ASN A 173 9.82 -3.92 -14.35
CA ASN A 173 10.37 -4.23 -15.65
C ASN A 173 11.85 -3.90 -15.68
N SER A 174 12.70 -4.86 -16.07
CA SER A 174 14.15 -4.65 -16.09
C SER A 174 14.64 -3.74 -17.22
N ASN A 175 13.84 -3.53 -18.27
CA ASN A 175 14.23 -2.76 -19.45
C ASN A 175 13.77 -1.30 -19.38
N VAL A 176 12.51 -1.07 -19.01
CA VAL A 176 11.92 0.28 -18.93
C VAL A 176 11.69 0.76 -17.49
N GLY A 177 11.70 -0.12 -16.49
CA GLY A 177 11.42 0.23 -15.10
C GLY A 177 9.94 0.31 -14.74
N SER A 178 9.69 0.77 -13.51
CA SER A 178 8.41 1.27 -13.00
C SER A 178 7.98 2.50 -13.77
N ALA A 179 6.67 2.72 -13.88
CA ALA A 179 6.16 4.04 -14.28
C ALA A 179 6.09 4.99 -13.09
N SER A 180 5.31 4.59 -12.10
CA SER A 180 4.99 5.35 -10.89
C SER A 180 4.03 4.53 -10.05
N ILE A 181 4.19 4.54 -8.73
CA ILE A 181 3.17 3.98 -7.85
C ILE A 181 1.88 4.81 -7.88
N THR A 182 0.74 4.12 -7.89
CA THR A 182 -0.59 4.76 -7.84
C THR A 182 -1.19 4.78 -6.43
N GLY A 183 -0.69 3.97 -5.50
CA GLY A 183 -1.28 3.76 -4.16
C GLY A 183 -2.66 3.07 -4.21
N GLY A 184 -3.47 3.18 -3.15
CA GLY A 184 -4.81 2.58 -3.13
C GLY A 184 -5.51 2.62 -1.77
N TYR A 185 -6.12 1.48 -1.38
CA TYR A 185 -6.98 1.36 -0.20
C TYR A 185 -6.64 0.13 0.63
N VAL A 186 -6.83 0.24 1.95
CA VAL A 186 -6.97 -0.95 2.80
C VAL A 186 -8.30 -1.61 2.45
N TYR A 187 -8.22 -2.84 1.94
CA TYR A 187 -9.39 -3.56 1.49
C TYR A 187 -10.25 -3.99 2.67
N ARG A 188 -11.48 -3.47 2.74
CA ARG A 188 -12.44 -3.73 3.82
C ARG A 188 -13.80 -4.22 3.32
N SER A 189 -13.93 -4.50 2.02
CA SER A 189 -15.13 -5.16 1.48
C SER A 189 -15.26 -6.60 1.97
N THR A 190 -16.51 -7.06 2.07
CA THR A 190 -16.84 -8.45 2.40
C THR A 190 -16.80 -9.38 1.20
N VAL A 191 -16.62 -8.86 -0.02
CA VAL A 191 -16.71 -9.63 -1.27
C VAL A 191 -15.51 -10.58 -1.45
N ASP A 192 -14.29 -10.11 -1.15
CA ASP A 192 -13.09 -10.93 -1.06
C ASP A 192 -12.48 -10.90 0.36
N PRO A 193 -12.89 -11.82 1.27
CA PRO A 193 -12.38 -11.86 2.63
C PRO A 193 -10.89 -12.26 2.71
N CYS A 194 -10.29 -12.79 1.63
CA CYS A 194 -8.86 -13.08 1.62
C CYS A 194 -7.98 -11.83 1.45
N LEU A 195 -8.57 -10.74 0.97
CA LEU A 195 -7.92 -9.44 0.88
C LEU A 195 -8.18 -8.54 2.11
N ASN A 196 -9.11 -8.91 2.99
CA ASN A 196 -9.49 -8.08 4.14
C ASN A 196 -8.28 -7.66 4.99
N GLY A 197 -8.17 -6.35 5.23
CA GLY A 197 -7.08 -5.74 6.01
C GLY A 197 -5.79 -5.52 5.25
N ARG A 198 -5.70 -5.91 3.97
CA ARG A 198 -4.52 -5.66 3.15
C ARG A 198 -4.65 -4.32 2.43
N TYR A 199 -3.59 -3.52 2.44
CA TYR A 199 -3.45 -2.34 1.60
C TYR A 199 -3.13 -2.74 0.16
N LEU A 200 -4.01 -2.40 -0.77
CA LEU A 200 -3.84 -2.64 -2.20
C LEU A 200 -3.16 -1.44 -2.85
N TYR A 201 -2.15 -1.71 -3.67
CA TYR A 201 -1.47 -0.69 -4.47
C TYR A 201 -0.92 -1.29 -5.76
N ALA A 202 -0.61 -0.44 -6.72
CA ALA A 202 -0.19 -0.86 -8.05
C ALA A 202 0.78 0.12 -8.68
N ASP A 203 1.52 -0.37 -9.66
CA ASP A 203 2.22 0.46 -10.62
C ASP A 203 1.24 1.00 -11.66
N LEU A 204 1.50 2.21 -12.17
CA LEU A 204 0.72 2.79 -13.25
C LEU A 204 0.71 1.89 -14.50
N TYR A 205 1.81 1.16 -14.77
CA TYR A 205 1.76 0.03 -15.68
C TYR A 205 0.97 -1.10 -15.01
N ALA A 206 -0.22 -1.37 -15.52
CA ALA A 206 -1.20 -2.29 -14.97
C ALA A 206 -0.83 -3.78 -15.07
N LYS A 207 0.44 -4.11 -14.89
CA LYS A 207 1.02 -5.46 -14.86
C LYS A 207 1.46 -5.88 -13.45
N SER A 208 1.62 -4.91 -12.55
CA SER A 208 2.14 -5.16 -11.21
C SER A 208 1.22 -4.53 -10.16
N MET A 209 0.64 -5.39 -9.33
CA MET A 209 -0.21 -5.02 -8.21
C MET A 209 0.24 -5.81 -6.98
N TRP A 210 0.08 -5.21 -5.81
CA TRP A 210 0.48 -5.82 -4.55
C TRP A 210 -0.60 -5.61 -3.50
N ALA A 211 -0.57 -6.49 -2.51
CA ALA A 211 -1.32 -6.36 -1.28
C ALA A 211 -0.35 -6.54 -0.11
N GLY A 212 -0.34 -5.60 0.83
CA GLY A 212 0.47 -5.74 2.04
C GLY A 212 -0.35 -5.58 3.31
N THR A 213 0.09 -6.23 4.39
CA THR A 213 -0.55 -6.15 5.70
C THR A 213 0.50 -6.24 6.79
N GLU A 214 0.24 -5.58 7.91
CA GLU A 214 1.05 -5.72 9.11
C GLU A 214 0.97 -7.17 9.61
N SER A 215 2.11 -7.79 9.89
CA SER A 215 2.19 -9.19 10.30
C SER A 215 3.51 -9.48 11.02
N PRO A 216 3.49 -9.83 12.33
CA PRO A 216 2.32 -9.92 13.20
C PRO A 216 1.64 -8.57 13.44
N GLU A 217 0.36 -8.58 13.84
CA GLU A 217 -0.35 -7.35 14.17
C GLU A 217 0.35 -6.57 15.30
N GLY A 218 0.48 -5.25 15.13
CA GLY A 218 1.16 -4.35 16.08
C GLY A 218 2.69 -4.41 16.05
N SER A 219 3.30 -5.17 15.13
CA SER A 219 4.76 -5.26 15.03
C SER A 219 5.42 -4.11 14.29
N GLY A 220 4.67 -3.31 13.51
CA GLY A 220 5.21 -2.36 12.54
C GLY A 220 5.85 -3.01 11.30
N LEU A 221 5.88 -4.35 11.21
CA LEU A 221 6.43 -5.08 10.07
C LEU A 221 5.32 -5.46 9.10
N TYR A 222 5.53 -5.20 7.81
CA TYR A 222 4.55 -5.45 6.76
C TYR A 222 5.00 -6.57 5.83
N ASN A 223 4.13 -7.56 5.66
CA ASN A 223 4.29 -8.59 4.66
C ASN A 223 3.59 -8.16 3.37
N VAL A 224 4.34 -8.17 2.27
CA VAL A 224 3.86 -7.81 0.94
C VAL A 224 3.73 -9.04 0.07
N THR A 225 2.66 -9.11 -0.72
CA THR A 225 2.43 -10.17 -1.70
C THR A 225 2.08 -9.56 -3.06
N GLY A 226 2.77 -10.00 -4.12
CA GLY A 226 2.38 -9.68 -5.48
C GLY A 226 1.05 -10.35 -5.84
N LEU A 227 0.13 -9.60 -6.43
CA LEU A 227 -1.19 -10.07 -6.80
C LEU A 227 -1.20 -10.56 -8.24
N THR A 228 -1.86 -11.70 -8.45
CA THR A 228 -2.34 -12.09 -9.78
C THR A 228 -3.81 -11.74 -9.88
N PHE A 229 -4.25 -11.34 -11.05
CA PHE A 229 -5.64 -10.95 -11.28
C PHE A 229 -6.10 -11.35 -12.68
N SER A 230 -7.40 -11.58 -12.80
CA SER A 230 -8.10 -11.91 -14.03
C SER A 230 -9.45 -11.20 -14.00
N CYS A 231 -10.08 -11.02 -15.16
CA CYS A 231 -11.43 -10.48 -15.16
C CYS A 231 -12.45 -11.54 -14.77
N SER A 232 -13.54 -11.07 -14.17
CA SER A 232 -14.71 -11.91 -13.91
C SER A 232 -15.28 -12.48 -15.21
N ARG A 233 -15.73 -13.73 -15.16
CA ARG A 233 -16.52 -14.35 -16.25
C ARG A 233 -17.84 -13.63 -16.52
N SER A 234 -18.33 -12.85 -15.54
CA SER A 234 -19.55 -12.04 -15.65
C SER A 234 -19.26 -10.59 -16.07
N SER A 235 -18.01 -10.24 -16.38
CA SER A 235 -17.63 -8.87 -16.76
C SER A 235 -18.45 -8.38 -17.96
N PRO A 236 -19.12 -7.22 -17.85
CA PRO A 236 -19.89 -6.65 -18.97
C PRO A 236 -18.99 -6.05 -20.06
N ILE A 237 -17.71 -5.78 -19.72
CA ILE A 237 -16.69 -5.33 -20.66
C ILE A 237 -15.83 -6.52 -21.10
N PRO A 238 -15.54 -6.67 -22.40
CA PRO A 238 -14.62 -7.68 -22.89
C PRO A 238 -13.25 -7.54 -22.21
N CYS A 239 -12.76 -8.65 -21.66
CA CYS A 239 -11.46 -8.69 -21.02
C CYS A 239 -10.41 -9.19 -22.01
N ASP A 240 -9.80 -8.25 -22.73
CA ASP A 240 -8.67 -8.56 -23.58
C ASP A 240 -7.47 -8.97 -22.73
N VAL A 241 -6.63 -9.85 -23.26
CA VAL A 241 -5.37 -10.23 -22.62
C VAL A 241 -4.26 -9.27 -23.10
N ALA A 242 -3.40 -8.82 -22.19
CA ALA A 242 -2.27 -7.99 -22.57
C ALA A 242 -1.29 -8.79 -23.44
N ALA A 243 -0.80 -8.19 -24.53
CA ALA A 243 0.12 -8.86 -25.45
C ALA A 243 1.34 -9.43 -24.71
N GLY A 244 1.58 -10.74 -24.86
CA GLY A 244 2.68 -11.46 -24.21
C GLY A 244 2.51 -11.66 -22.69
N SER A 245 1.31 -11.49 -22.13
CA SER A 245 1.00 -11.72 -20.71
C SER A 245 -0.22 -12.64 -20.57
N ALA A 246 -0.39 -13.24 -19.39
CA ALA A 246 -1.63 -13.90 -19.00
C ALA A 246 -2.61 -12.95 -18.27
N LEU A 247 -2.18 -11.71 -17.99
CA LEU A 247 -2.97 -10.72 -17.27
C LEU A 247 -3.93 -9.96 -18.21
N PRO A 248 -5.07 -9.49 -17.67
CA PRO A 248 -5.95 -8.55 -18.37
C PRO A 248 -5.21 -7.31 -18.89
N SER A 249 -5.61 -6.86 -20.08
CA SER A 249 -5.15 -5.62 -20.70
C SER A 249 -5.88 -4.42 -20.08
N LEU A 250 -5.49 -4.05 -18.87
CA LEU A 250 -6.07 -2.91 -18.15
C LEU A 250 -5.54 -1.55 -18.64
N GLY A 251 -4.47 -1.53 -19.44
CA GLY A 251 -3.81 -0.31 -19.89
C GLY A 251 -3.00 0.34 -18.77
N TYR A 252 -3.33 1.59 -18.41
CA TYR A 252 -2.72 2.31 -17.31
C TYR A 252 -3.68 2.37 -16.12
N ILE A 253 -3.21 2.11 -14.90
CA ILE A 253 -3.98 2.37 -13.68
C ILE A 253 -3.73 3.82 -13.28
N PHE A 254 -4.79 4.63 -13.27
CA PHE A 254 -4.70 6.04 -12.90
C PHE A 254 -4.98 6.28 -11.43
N SER A 255 -5.90 5.48 -10.86
CA SER A 255 -6.32 5.63 -9.48
C SER A 255 -7.10 4.41 -8.98
N PHE A 256 -7.36 4.41 -7.68
CA PHE A 256 -8.33 3.51 -7.05
C PHE A 256 -9.61 4.27 -6.68
N GLY A 257 -10.64 3.56 -6.22
CA GLY A 257 -11.85 4.11 -5.64
C GLY A 257 -12.36 3.18 -4.55
N GLU A 258 -13.12 3.73 -3.60
CA GLU A 258 -13.85 2.96 -2.59
C GLU A 258 -15.27 3.50 -2.55
N ASP A 259 -16.27 2.61 -2.52
CA ASP A 259 -17.66 3.00 -2.32
C ASP A 259 -18.10 2.86 -0.84
N ASN A 260 -19.38 3.15 -0.57
CA ASN A 260 -19.92 3.06 0.78
C ASN A 260 -20.00 1.61 1.32
N ALA A 261 -19.98 0.61 0.44
CA ALA A 261 -19.93 -0.81 0.80
C ALA A 261 -18.49 -1.31 1.00
N LYS A 262 -17.50 -0.41 0.91
CA LYS A 262 -16.06 -0.69 0.99
C LYS A 262 -15.53 -1.50 -0.18
N ASP A 263 -16.30 -1.60 -1.25
CA ASP A 263 -15.85 -2.20 -2.49
C ASP A 263 -14.79 -1.32 -3.14
N VAL A 264 -13.70 -1.95 -3.56
CA VAL A 264 -12.56 -1.27 -4.16
C VAL A 264 -12.66 -1.33 -5.68
N TYR A 265 -12.38 -0.20 -6.31
CA TYR A 265 -12.40 0.01 -7.74
C TYR A 265 -11.03 0.45 -8.24
N LEU A 266 -10.72 0.10 -9.48
CA LEU A 266 -9.57 0.57 -10.23
C LEU A 266 -10.08 1.43 -11.38
N LEU A 267 -9.60 2.68 -11.45
CA LEU A 267 -9.77 3.53 -12.63
C LEU A 267 -8.58 3.29 -13.56
N THR A 268 -8.86 2.81 -14.76
CA THR A 268 -7.83 2.53 -15.76
C THR A 268 -8.12 3.24 -17.08
N SER A 269 -7.14 3.24 -18.00
CA SER A 269 -7.34 3.77 -19.35
C SER A 269 -8.29 2.93 -20.23
N LYS A 270 -8.74 1.78 -19.73
CA LYS A 270 -9.67 0.87 -20.41
C LYS A 270 -11.06 0.81 -19.77
N GLY A 271 -11.21 1.33 -18.55
CA GLY A 271 -12.50 1.38 -17.87
C GLY A 271 -12.35 1.47 -16.36
N VAL A 272 -13.49 1.33 -15.67
CA VAL A 272 -13.55 1.21 -14.21
C VAL A 272 -13.84 -0.25 -13.87
N TYR A 273 -12.93 -0.86 -13.11
CA TYR A 273 -13.02 -2.26 -12.71
C TYR A 273 -13.27 -2.34 -11.21
N ARG A 274 -14.20 -3.19 -10.79
CA ARG A 274 -14.45 -3.48 -9.37
C ARG A 274 -13.70 -4.76 -8.98
N VAL A 275 -13.12 -4.80 -7.79
CA VAL A 275 -12.64 -6.05 -7.18
C VAL A 275 -13.86 -6.87 -6.77
N VAL A 276 -13.98 -8.08 -7.30
CA VAL A 276 -15.14 -8.97 -7.10
C VAL A 276 -14.76 -10.25 -6.35
N ASP A 277 -15.73 -11.15 -6.17
CA ASP A 277 -15.52 -12.44 -5.55
C ASP A 277 -14.44 -13.21 -6.33
N PRO A 278 -13.37 -13.70 -5.66
CA PRO A 278 -12.29 -14.41 -6.34
C PRO A 278 -12.80 -15.60 -7.17
N ALA A 279 -13.90 -16.25 -6.77
CA ALA A 279 -14.48 -17.37 -7.51
C ALA A 279 -14.95 -16.98 -8.92
N GLU A 280 -15.42 -15.75 -9.12
CA GLU A 280 -15.81 -15.24 -10.44
C GLU A 280 -14.62 -15.10 -11.40
N CYS A 281 -13.44 -14.89 -10.82
CA CYS A 281 -12.15 -14.77 -11.50
C CYS A 281 -11.37 -16.10 -11.51
N SER A 282 -11.98 -17.20 -11.05
CA SER A 282 -11.36 -18.53 -10.95
C SER A 282 -10.21 -18.64 -9.93
N TYR A 283 -10.22 -17.79 -8.92
CA TYR A 283 -9.34 -17.86 -7.76
C TYR A 283 -10.06 -18.51 -6.57
N ALA A 284 -9.29 -19.18 -5.71
CA ALA A 284 -9.80 -19.73 -4.46
C ALA A 284 -9.52 -18.78 -3.30
N CYS A 285 -10.49 -18.64 -2.39
CA CYS A 285 -10.27 -17.99 -1.09
C CYS A 285 -10.47 -19.01 0.04
N PRO A 286 -9.39 -19.56 0.63
CA PRO A 286 -9.48 -20.59 1.68
C PRO A 286 -10.26 -20.17 2.93
N ILE A 287 -10.35 -18.87 3.19
CA ILE A 287 -11.05 -18.32 4.36
C ILE A 287 -12.58 -18.44 4.20
N LYS A 288 -13.11 -18.36 2.96
CA LYS A 288 -14.56 -18.57 2.73
C LYS A 288 -15.03 -19.97 3.13
N ASN A 289 -14.17 -20.98 2.96
CA ASN A 289 -14.49 -22.36 3.30
C ASN A 289 -14.32 -22.68 4.80
N SER A 290 -13.85 -21.72 5.60
CA SER A 290 -13.57 -21.88 7.04
C SER A 290 -14.60 -21.17 7.93
N ALA A 291 -15.65 -20.56 7.37
CA ALA A 291 -16.70 -19.93 8.14
C ALA A 291 -17.50 -20.98 8.95
N PRO A 292 -17.73 -20.78 10.25
CA PRO A 292 -18.51 -21.70 11.08
C PRO A 292 -19.98 -21.65 10.64
N GLY A 293 -20.37 -22.59 9.78
CA GLY A 293 -21.71 -22.65 9.20
C GLY A 293 -21.83 -23.54 7.97
N ALA A 294 -20.72 -23.92 7.33
CA ALA A 294 -20.73 -24.96 6.31
C ALA A 294 -20.94 -26.33 6.97
N SER A 295 -22.21 -26.74 7.11
CA SER A 295 -22.52 -28.15 7.36
C SER A 295 -21.95 -28.97 6.20
N PRO A 296 -21.17 -30.02 6.47
CA PRO A 296 -20.68 -30.88 5.39
C PRO A 296 -21.88 -31.46 4.64
N PRO A 297 -21.82 -31.62 3.31
CA PRO A 297 -22.89 -32.25 2.56
C PRO A 297 -23.15 -33.63 3.15
N ALA A 298 -24.42 -33.90 3.46
CA ALA A 298 -24.84 -35.19 3.98
C ALA A 298 -24.50 -36.28 2.94
N GLY A 299 -23.63 -37.21 3.32
CA GLY A 299 -23.51 -38.50 2.64
C GLY A 299 -22.14 -38.81 2.04
N ALA A 300 -21.23 -39.28 2.89
CA ALA A 300 -20.39 -40.43 2.54
C ALA A 300 -19.98 -41.15 3.85
N SER A 301 -20.63 -42.28 4.11
CA SER A 301 -20.29 -43.17 5.22
C SER A 301 -18.80 -43.55 5.22
N PRO A 302 -18.11 -43.60 6.37
CA PRO A 302 -16.75 -44.07 6.43
C PRO A 302 -16.73 -45.60 6.44
N SER A 303 -16.60 -46.20 5.28
CA SER A 303 -16.21 -47.60 5.16
C SER A 303 -15.48 -47.82 3.85
N SER A 304 -14.14 -47.88 3.95
CA SER A 304 -13.27 -48.84 3.23
C SER A 304 -11.82 -48.36 3.05
N ALA A 305 -11.46 -47.11 3.37
CA ALA A 305 -10.10 -46.61 3.07
C ALA A 305 -9.03 -46.77 4.19
N VAL A 306 -9.36 -47.35 5.36
CA VAL A 306 -8.38 -47.54 6.46
C VAL A 306 -7.82 -48.98 6.53
N ARG A 307 -8.34 -49.94 5.76
CA ARG A 307 -7.81 -51.33 5.77
C ARG A 307 -6.64 -51.60 4.82
N ALA A 308 -6.24 -50.66 3.96
CA ALA A 308 -5.19 -50.90 2.98
C ALA A 308 -3.77 -50.45 3.40
N ARG A 309 -3.62 -49.67 4.49
CA ARG A 309 -2.29 -49.19 4.94
C ARG A 309 -1.69 -49.90 6.15
N ALA A 310 -2.39 -50.85 6.76
CA ALA A 310 -1.87 -51.66 7.87
C ALA A 310 -1.23 -53.00 7.44
N LEU A 311 -1.37 -53.41 6.17
CA LEU A 311 -0.85 -54.69 5.66
C LEU A 311 0.50 -54.61 4.93
N ALA A 312 1.04 -53.40 4.71
CA ALA A 312 2.31 -53.21 4.00
C ALA A 312 3.53 -52.99 4.93
N LEU A 313 3.32 -52.59 6.19
CA LEU A 313 4.43 -52.43 7.16
C LEU A 313 4.72 -53.70 7.99
N GLY A 314 3.82 -54.69 8.01
CA GLY A 314 4.02 -55.95 8.75
C GLY A 314 4.88 -57.00 8.03
N LYS A 315 5.21 -56.81 6.74
CA LYS A 315 5.95 -57.80 5.94
C LYS A 315 7.44 -57.51 5.77
N LEU A 316 7.92 -56.35 6.23
CA LEU A 316 9.35 -55.97 6.16
C LEU A 316 10.13 -56.24 7.46
N LEU A 317 9.45 -56.58 8.56
CA LEU A 317 10.08 -56.90 9.86
C LEU A 317 10.12 -58.41 10.18
N ALA A 318 9.52 -59.26 9.35
CA ALA A 318 9.57 -60.72 9.51
C ALA A 318 10.66 -61.42 8.66
N GLY A 319 11.25 -60.72 7.68
CA GLY A 319 12.29 -61.28 6.80
C GLY A 319 13.72 -61.16 7.36
N ALA A 320 13.97 -60.29 8.34
CA ALA A 320 15.30 -60.04 8.89
C ALA A 320 15.64 -60.91 10.12
N LEU A 321 14.66 -61.63 10.70
CA LEU A 321 14.89 -62.49 11.87
C LEU A 321 15.09 -63.98 11.53
N LEU A 322 14.93 -64.39 10.27
CA LEU A 322 15.11 -65.77 9.80
C LEU A 322 16.48 -66.03 9.14
N ALA A 323 17.31 -65.00 8.92
CA ALA A 323 18.66 -65.13 8.38
C ALA A 323 19.78 -65.20 9.46
N LEU A 324 19.41 -65.12 10.75
CA LEU A 324 20.36 -65.11 11.89
C LEU A 324 20.31 -66.39 12.74
N LEU A 325 19.59 -67.42 12.31
CA LEU A 325 19.49 -68.71 13.00
C LEU A 325 20.03 -69.92 12.19
N SER A 326 20.64 -69.70 11.03
CA SER A 326 21.37 -70.76 10.28
C SER A 326 22.85 -70.88 10.67
N LEU A 327 23.22 -70.44 11.87
CA LEU A 327 24.59 -70.50 12.41
C LEU A 327 24.73 -71.47 13.60
N MET A 328 23.80 -72.42 13.75
CA MET A 328 23.94 -73.53 14.69
C MET A 328 23.43 -74.82 14.03
N ASN A 329 24.34 -75.79 13.84
CA ASN A 329 24.21 -77.13 13.21
C ASN A 329 24.10 -77.09 11.67
N VAL A 330 25.13 -77.38 10.86
CA VAL A 330 26.15 -78.45 10.88
C VAL A 330 27.50 -77.90 10.43
#